data_AF-A0A7J6LCW5-F1
#
_entry.id   AF-A0A7J6LCW5-F1
#
_cell.length_a   1.000
_cell.length_b   1.000
_cell.length_c   1.000
_cell.angle_alpha   90.00
_cell.angle_beta   90.00
_cell.angle_gamma   90.00
#
_symmetry.space_group_name_H-M   'P 1'
#
loop_
_entity.id
_entity.type
_entity.pdbx_description
1 polymer ?
#
loop_
_entity_poly.entity_id
_entity_poly.type
_entity_poly.pdbx_seq_one_letter_code
_entity_poly.pdbx_strand_id
1 'polypeptide(L)'
;MVNGIPMMKADVRSTEPLLMVFDDFLTAEECDRIVKLSLRQAEVWSAQTVILLSFASILPDDRAIEGTMFSSKLRIPLPAKAEEKILEVDAQFLKDVEERIGDLCHCPPHEGEVPLVAMLTPPVKQSRSSDGERRLHLGLHVDTNGNRPFRFCTAIIYLTDVTDGGETVFPIKSTSPELIMGAQMLLKNGIDHLDKVDEQSPEGIRVVADMLETATSSPDALCVRPKKGSLALFYSRGDKGEIDPLSWHGGATVHLNGEGKPEMKWTLQKFKEIPLTARVAGDTLRQWCHDNRDEVKEAYMLSYA
;
A
#
# COMPACT_ATOMS: atom_id res chain seq x y z
N MET A 1 -0.94 7.87 24.73
CA MET A 1 -2.42 7.73 24.70
C MET A 1 -2.95 8.87 23.87
N VAL A 2 -3.73 8.61 22.82
CA VAL A 2 -4.48 9.65 22.12
C VAL A 2 -5.89 9.62 22.72
N ASN A 3 -6.37 10.75 23.25
CA ASN A 3 -7.69 10.86 23.89
C ASN A 3 -8.00 9.84 25.01
N GLY A 4 -6.98 9.37 25.75
CA GLY A 4 -7.16 8.42 26.86
C GLY A 4 -7.31 6.95 26.45
N ILE A 5 -7.16 6.62 25.15
CA ILE A 5 -7.11 5.24 24.66
C ILE A 5 -5.64 4.81 24.54
N PRO A 6 -5.26 3.61 25.02
CA PRO A 6 -3.93 3.06 24.78
C PRO A 6 -3.71 2.95 23.27
N MET A 7 -2.63 3.57 22.78
CA MET A 7 -2.29 3.44 21.37
C MET A 7 -1.96 1.99 21.03
N MET A 8 -2.36 1.57 19.84
CA MET A 8 -2.02 0.25 19.33
C MET A 8 -0.51 0.09 19.30
N LYS A 9 -0.01 -1.06 19.78
CA LYS A 9 1.42 -1.35 19.79
C LYS A 9 1.92 -1.50 18.35
N ALA A 10 2.86 -0.66 17.96
CA ALA A 10 3.57 -0.76 16.69
C ALA A 10 4.78 -1.69 16.81
N ASP A 11 5.02 -2.49 15.78
CA ASP A 11 6.31 -3.08 15.46
C ASP A 11 7.02 -2.15 14.46
N VAL A 12 7.99 -1.39 14.96
CA VAL A 12 8.71 -0.38 14.17
C VAL A 12 9.79 -1.10 13.35
N ARG A 13 9.57 -1.21 12.05
CA ARG A 13 10.45 -1.93 11.12
C ARG A 13 11.58 -1.06 10.56
N SER A 14 11.35 0.25 10.48
CA SER A 14 12.38 1.22 10.10
C SER A 14 11.99 2.62 10.55
N THR A 15 12.99 3.46 10.82
CA THR A 15 12.83 4.92 11.00
C THR A 15 13.03 5.67 9.68
N GLU A 16 13.62 5.02 8.67
CA GLU A 16 13.99 5.57 7.36
C GLU A 16 13.86 4.47 6.26
N PRO A 17 12.78 4.45 5.45
CA PRO A 17 11.61 5.30 5.63
C PRO A 17 10.94 4.93 6.96
N LEU A 18 10.18 5.84 7.57
CA LEU A 18 9.40 5.48 8.75
C LEU A 18 8.35 4.44 8.34
N LEU A 19 8.49 3.21 8.85
CA LEU A 19 7.65 2.07 8.54
C LEU A 19 7.30 1.35 9.85
N MET A 20 6.01 1.27 10.12
CA MET A 20 5.43 0.60 11.29
C MET A 20 4.45 -0.47 10.83
N VAL A 21 4.46 -1.60 11.54
CA VAL A 21 3.53 -2.71 11.31
C VAL A 21 2.67 -2.91 12.56
N PHE A 22 1.37 -3.10 12.36
CA PHE A 22 0.40 -3.39 13.41
C PHE A 22 -0.27 -4.72 13.10
N ASP A 23 -0.02 -5.73 13.92
CA ASP A 23 -0.46 -7.11 13.65
C ASP A 23 -1.99 -7.30 13.71
N ASP A 24 -2.66 -6.58 14.61
CA ASP A 24 -4.08 -6.75 14.93
C ASP A 24 -4.86 -5.45 14.71
N PHE A 25 -4.63 -4.78 13.57
CA PHE A 25 -5.29 -3.51 13.27
C PHE A 25 -6.79 -3.67 12.99
N LEU A 26 -7.15 -4.68 12.19
CA LEU A 26 -8.53 -5.12 11.99
C LEU A 26 -8.73 -6.54 12.56
N THR A 27 -9.95 -6.84 13.01
CA THR A 27 -10.34 -8.23 13.26
C THR A 27 -10.56 -8.99 11.96
N ALA A 28 -10.57 -10.33 12.03
CA ALA A 28 -10.86 -11.17 10.86
C ALA A 28 -12.25 -10.88 10.27
N GLU A 29 -13.25 -10.62 11.12
CA GLU A 29 -14.61 -10.27 10.72
C GLU A 29 -14.68 -8.91 10.03
N GLU A 30 -13.91 -7.93 10.52
CA GLU A 30 -13.79 -6.61 9.89
C GLU A 30 -13.17 -6.74 8.49
N CYS A 31 -12.12 -7.55 8.34
CA CYS A 31 -11.53 -7.85 7.03
C CYS A 31 -12.56 -8.47 6.08
N ASP A 32 -13.31 -9.49 6.53
CA ASP A 32 -14.33 -10.16 5.72
C ASP A 32 -15.47 -9.23 5.34
N ARG A 33 -15.85 -8.31 6.24
CA ARG A 33 -16.87 -7.29 5.97
C ARG A 33 -16.41 -6.34 4.87
N ILE A 34 -15.16 -5.90 4.89
CA ILE A 34 -14.59 -5.03 3.85
C ILE A 34 -14.58 -5.74 2.50
N VAL A 35 -14.09 -6.98 2.43
CA VAL A 35 -14.08 -7.75 1.17
C VAL A 35 -15.50 -7.91 0.61
N LYS A 36 -16.49 -8.28 1.45
CA LYS A 36 -17.90 -8.38 1.04
C LYS A 36 -18.46 -7.04 0.56
N LEU A 37 -18.13 -5.94 1.25
CA LEU A 37 -18.54 -4.60 0.83
C LEU A 37 -17.92 -4.22 -0.52
N SER A 38 -16.63 -4.47 -0.72
CA SER A 38 -15.94 -4.23 -1.99
C SER A 38 -16.57 -5.01 -3.13
N LEU A 39 -16.93 -6.27 -2.91
CA LEU A 39 -17.58 -7.09 -3.93
C LEU A 39 -18.97 -6.57 -4.32
N ARG A 40 -19.75 -6.09 -3.35
CA ARG A 40 -21.04 -5.43 -3.62
C ARG A 40 -20.85 -4.14 -4.42
N GLN A 41 -19.84 -3.34 -4.06
CA GLN A 41 -19.54 -2.04 -4.67
C GLN A 41 -18.90 -2.14 -6.06
N ALA A 42 -18.24 -3.26 -6.38
CA ALA A 42 -17.63 -3.44 -7.68
C ALA A 42 -18.68 -3.52 -8.82
N GLU A 43 -19.97 -3.74 -8.53
CA GLU A 43 -21.07 -3.98 -9.50
C GLU A 43 -20.74 -5.03 -10.58
N VAL A 44 -19.68 -5.81 -10.41
CA VAL A 44 -19.26 -6.79 -11.40
C VAL A 44 -20.14 -8.03 -11.21
N TRP A 45 -21.24 -8.14 -11.94
CA TRP A 45 -21.92 -9.42 -12.18
C TRP A 45 -21.42 -10.08 -13.48
N SER A 46 -20.17 -9.80 -13.87
CA SER A 46 -19.54 -10.56 -14.95
C SER A 46 -19.12 -11.94 -14.41
N ALA A 47 -18.87 -12.90 -15.30
CA ALA A 47 -18.38 -14.24 -14.95
C ALA A 47 -17.17 -14.20 -13.98
N GLN A 48 -16.43 -13.09 -13.97
CA GLN A 48 -15.30 -12.77 -13.09
C GLN A 48 -15.67 -12.79 -11.60
N THR A 49 -16.80 -12.22 -11.20
CA THR A 49 -17.18 -12.20 -9.77
C THR A 49 -17.74 -13.54 -9.31
N VAL A 50 -18.39 -14.28 -10.20
CA VAL A 50 -18.84 -15.65 -9.92
C VAL A 50 -17.64 -16.55 -9.61
N ILE A 51 -16.54 -16.40 -10.35
CA ILE A 51 -15.27 -17.10 -10.10
C ILE A 51 -14.63 -16.63 -8.77
N LEU A 52 -14.67 -15.34 -8.47
CA LEU A 52 -14.12 -14.81 -7.22
C LEU A 52 -14.88 -15.33 -5.98
N LEU A 53 -16.21 -15.38 -6.06
CA LEU A 53 -17.07 -15.87 -4.99
C LEU A 53 -16.95 -17.39 -4.80
N SER A 54 -16.63 -18.15 -5.85
CA SER A 54 -16.35 -19.60 -5.73
C SER A 54 -14.97 -19.86 -5.10
N PHE A 55 -13.95 -19.04 -5.38
CA PHE A 55 -12.65 -19.15 -4.71
C PHE A 55 -12.67 -18.71 -3.23
N ALA A 56 -13.51 -17.75 -2.86
CA ALA A 56 -13.66 -17.29 -1.48
C ALA A 56 -14.51 -18.22 -0.58
N SER A 57 -14.94 -19.39 -1.09
CA SER A 57 -15.84 -20.33 -0.40
C SER A 57 -17.20 -19.73 0.00
N ILE A 58 -17.63 -18.65 -0.65
CA ILE A 58 -18.89 -17.94 -0.35
C ILE A 58 -20.09 -18.57 -1.09
N LEU A 59 -19.84 -19.39 -2.12
CA LEU A 59 -20.87 -20.20 -2.79
C LEU A 59 -20.71 -21.69 -2.49
N PRO A 60 -21.81 -22.41 -2.15
CA PRO A 60 -21.80 -23.85 -1.96
C PRO A 60 -21.94 -24.55 -3.31
N ASP A 61 -20.90 -24.61 -4.14
CA ASP A 61 -20.85 -25.57 -5.25
C ASP A 61 -19.44 -25.72 -5.83
N ASP A 62 -19.05 -26.98 -6.13
CA ASP A 62 -17.77 -27.43 -6.70
C ASP A 62 -17.58 -27.02 -8.17
N ARG A 63 -17.97 -25.80 -8.54
CA ARG A 63 -17.70 -25.21 -9.85
C ARG A 63 -16.49 -24.28 -9.78
N ALA A 64 -15.36 -24.82 -9.34
CA ALA A 64 -14.06 -24.25 -9.63
C ALA A 64 -13.82 -24.41 -11.14
N ILE A 65 -14.09 -23.35 -11.92
CA ILE A 65 -13.77 -23.33 -13.34
C ILE A 65 -12.25 -23.21 -13.46
N GLU A 66 -11.57 -24.35 -13.64
CA GLU A 66 -10.25 -24.41 -14.24
C GLU A 66 -10.27 -23.63 -15.56
N GLY A 67 -9.62 -22.47 -15.62
CA GLY A 67 -9.37 -21.81 -16.92
C GLY A 67 -9.24 -20.30 -16.92
N THR A 68 -9.93 -19.56 -16.04
CA THR A 68 -10.00 -18.09 -16.10
C THR A 68 -9.41 -17.44 -14.86
N MET A 69 -8.09 -17.24 -14.88
CA MET A 69 -7.36 -16.39 -13.92
C MET A 69 -7.32 -14.96 -14.43
N PHE A 70 -7.53 -13.99 -13.54
CA PHE A 70 -7.48 -12.55 -13.84
C PHE A 70 -6.08 -12.10 -14.22
N SER A 71 -5.95 -11.32 -15.28
CA SER A 71 -4.68 -10.71 -15.70
C SER A 71 -4.49 -9.28 -15.15
N SER A 72 -5.54 -8.63 -14.62
CA SER A 72 -5.48 -7.24 -14.14
C SER A 72 -6.00 -7.11 -12.69
N LYS A 73 -5.36 -6.20 -11.95
CA LYS A 73 -5.75 -5.84 -10.57
C LYS A 73 -7.09 -5.14 -10.57
N LEU A 74 -7.92 -5.46 -9.58
CA LEU A 74 -9.15 -4.72 -9.31
C LEU A 74 -8.88 -3.63 -8.28
N ARG A 75 -9.38 -2.42 -8.52
CA ARG A 75 -9.30 -1.27 -7.59
C ARG A 75 -10.71 -0.73 -7.37
N ILE A 76 -11.16 -0.74 -6.13
CA ILE A 76 -12.55 -0.41 -5.76
C ILE A 76 -12.50 0.67 -4.67
N PRO A 77 -12.73 1.95 -5.02
CA PRO A 77 -12.95 2.99 -4.02
C PRO A 77 -14.16 2.61 -3.14
N LEU A 78 -14.13 2.96 -1.86
CA LEU A 78 -15.20 2.71 -0.91
C LEU A 78 -15.63 4.04 -0.26
N PRO A 79 -16.81 4.59 -0.62
CA PRO A 79 -17.76 4.10 -1.62
C PRO A 79 -17.25 4.25 -3.07
N ALA A 80 -17.74 3.41 -3.99
CA ALA A 80 -17.29 3.38 -5.39
C ALA A 80 -17.85 4.54 -6.23
N LYS A 81 -19.06 5.00 -5.92
CA LYS A 81 -19.73 6.14 -6.55
C LYS A 81 -20.39 7.02 -5.50
N ALA A 82 -20.42 8.33 -5.71
CA ALA A 82 -21.03 9.27 -4.77
C ALA A 82 -22.57 9.11 -4.71
N GLU A 83 -23.17 8.63 -5.79
CA GLU A 83 -24.62 8.46 -5.95
C GLU A 83 -25.11 7.10 -5.40
N GLU A 84 -24.22 6.12 -5.26
CA GLU A 84 -24.54 4.80 -4.69
C GLU A 84 -24.55 4.86 -3.17
N LYS A 85 -25.73 4.57 -2.60
CA LYS A 85 -25.86 4.47 -1.15
C LYS A 85 -25.28 3.15 -0.67
N ILE A 86 -24.09 3.19 -0.07
CA ILE A 86 -23.67 2.17 0.90
C ILE A 86 -24.62 2.21 2.10
N LEU A 87 -24.80 1.07 2.77
CA LEU A 87 -25.60 1.02 3.99
C LEU A 87 -25.00 1.97 5.04
N GLU A 88 -25.83 2.68 5.79
CA GLU A 88 -25.38 3.65 6.81
C GLU A 88 -24.41 2.99 7.82
N VAL A 89 -24.69 1.76 8.22
CA VAL A 89 -23.81 0.98 9.10
C VAL A 89 -22.45 0.64 8.48
N ASP A 90 -22.39 0.46 7.15
CA ASP A 90 -21.13 0.23 6.42
C ASP A 90 -20.36 1.54 6.22
N ALA A 91 -21.07 2.64 5.97
CA ALA A 91 -20.48 3.99 5.91
C ALA A 91 -19.82 4.36 7.23
N GLN A 92 -20.55 4.17 8.34
CA GLN A 92 -20.02 4.44 9.67
C GLN A 92 -18.81 3.57 9.98
N PHE A 93 -18.88 2.27 9.67
CA PHE A 93 -17.75 1.36 9.87
C PHE A 93 -16.49 1.77 9.09
N LEU A 94 -16.62 2.17 7.82
CA LEU A 94 -15.48 2.68 7.04
C LEU A 94 -14.92 3.97 7.64
N LYS A 95 -15.79 4.85 8.14
CA LYS A 95 -15.38 6.08 8.83
C LYS A 95 -14.59 5.77 10.11
N ASP A 96 -15.04 4.78 10.90
CA ASP A 96 -14.34 4.32 12.10
C ASP A 96 -12.95 3.74 11.75
N VAL A 97 -12.82 3.05 10.60
CA VAL A 97 -11.52 2.59 10.09
C VAL A 97 -10.61 3.77 9.71
N GLU A 98 -11.14 4.80 9.03
CA GLU A 98 -10.36 6.00 8.68
C GLU A 98 -9.93 6.80 9.92
N GLU A 99 -10.80 6.91 10.92
CA GLU A 99 -10.50 7.55 12.21
C GLU A 99 -9.40 6.77 12.95
N ARG A 100 -9.47 5.43 13.01
CA ARG A 100 -8.38 4.59 13.55
C ARG A 100 -7.04 4.82 12.83
N ILE A 101 -7.04 4.89 11.50
CA ILE A 101 -5.81 5.21 10.74
C ILE A 101 -5.32 6.62 11.09
N GLY A 102 -6.25 7.58 11.21
CA GLY A 102 -5.96 8.96 11.58
C GLY A 102 -5.27 9.09 12.94
N ASP A 103 -5.73 8.33 13.93
CA ASP A 103 -5.11 8.27 15.26
C ASP A 103 -3.68 7.73 15.20
N LEU A 104 -3.41 6.71 14.37
CA LEU A 104 -2.05 6.11 14.28
C LEU A 104 -1.03 7.05 13.62
N CYS A 105 -1.46 7.91 12.69
CA CYS A 105 -0.61 8.84 11.95
C CYS A 105 -0.72 10.30 12.41
N HIS A 106 -1.44 10.55 13.51
CA HIS A 106 -1.66 11.90 14.06
C HIS A 106 -2.26 12.88 13.04
N CYS A 107 -3.16 12.39 12.19
CA CYS A 107 -3.85 13.20 11.18
C CYS A 107 -5.29 12.70 10.99
N PRO A 108 -6.29 13.32 11.63
CA PRO A 108 -7.69 12.97 11.46
C PRO A 108 -8.12 12.97 9.99
N PRO A 109 -9.11 12.16 9.58
CA PRO A 109 -9.67 12.22 8.23
C PRO A 109 -10.14 13.63 7.89
N HIS A 110 -9.89 14.08 6.66
CA HIS A 110 -10.32 15.39 6.18
C HIS A 110 -10.66 15.35 4.69
N GLU A 111 -11.38 16.37 4.20
CA GLU A 111 -11.95 16.46 2.84
C GLU A 111 -10.92 16.50 1.69
N GLY A 112 -9.64 16.65 2.03
CA GLY A 112 -8.54 16.69 1.08
C GLY A 112 -7.98 15.30 0.74
N GLU A 113 -8.49 14.25 1.36
CA GLU A 113 -8.05 12.87 1.16
C GLU A 113 -8.93 12.13 0.15
N VAL A 114 -8.36 11.11 -0.48
CA VAL A 114 -9.14 10.17 -1.29
C VAL A 114 -9.82 9.12 -0.39
N PRO A 115 -10.96 8.53 -0.83
CA PRO A 115 -11.59 7.43 -0.12
C PRO A 115 -10.65 6.23 0.06
N LEU A 116 -11.00 5.34 0.98
CA LEU A 116 -10.40 4.01 1.08
C LEU A 116 -10.51 3.26 -0.26
N VAL A 117 -9.47 2.52 -0.63
CA VAL A 117 -9.45 1.74 -1.88
C VAL A 117 -9.17 0.28 -1.56
N ALA A 118 -10.15 -0.58 -1.78
CA ALA A 118 -9.93 -2.02 -1.75
C ALA A 118 -9.28 -2.47 -3.06
N MET A 119 -8.24 -3.28 -2.96
CA MET A 119 -7.53 -3.83 -4.10
C MET A 119 -7.44 -5.35 -4.01
N LEU A 120 -7.81 -6.00 -5.11
CA LEU A 120 -7.55 -7.41 -5.34
C LEU A 120 -6.36 -7.54 -6.30
N THR A 121 -5.31 -8.21 -5.84
CA THR A 121 -4.17 -8.60 -6.68
C THR A 121 -4.26 -10.11 -6.93
N PRO A 122 -4.51 -10.55 -8.17
CA PRO A 122 -4.55 -11.97 -8.49
C PRO A 122 -3.14 -12.57 -8.52
N PRO A 123 -3.00 -13.88 -8.31
CA PRO A 123 -1.73 -14.56 -8.51
C PRO A 123 -1.38 -14.65 -9.99
N VAL A 124 -0.08 -14.62 -10.28
CA VAL A 124 0.44 -14.80 -11.64
C VAL A 124 0.52 -16.31 -11.92
N LYS A 125 -0.05 -16.77 -13.05
CA LYS A 125 0.31 -18.11 -13.56
C LYS A 125 1.77 -18.00 -13.99
N GLN A 126 2.67 -18.83 -13.44
CA GLN A 126 4.05 -18.98 -13.93
C GLN A 126 4.02 -18.94 -15.46
N SER A 127 4.36 -17.80 -16.07
CA SER A 127 4.32 -17.69 -17.51
C SER A 127 5.57 -18.36 -18.03
N ARG A 128 5.40 -19.32 -18.93
CA ARG A 128 6.45 -19.82 -19.81
C ARG A 128 6.85 -18.74 -20.84
N SER A 129 7.10 -17.50 -20.40
CA SER A 129 7.58 -16.43 -21.24
C SER A 129 9.10 -16.32 -21.10
N SER A 130 9.77 -16.20 -22.24
CA SER A 130 11.20 -15.97 -22.38
C SER A 130 11.67 -14.61 -21.84
N ASP A 131 10.75 -13.71 -21.51
CA ASP A 131 11.00 -12.47 -20.79
C ASP A 131 10.70 -12.74 -19.31
N GLY A 132 11.75 -12.76 -18.48
CA GLY A 132 11.70 -13.21 -17.09
C GLY A 132 10.52 -12.63 -16.28
N GLU A 133 10.01 -13.44 -15.35
CA GLU A 133 8.90 -13.08 -14.47
C GLU A 133 9.24 -11.79 -13.68
N ARG A 134 8.52 -10.69 -13.93
CA ARG A 134 8.72 -9.44 -13.17
C ARG A 134 8.34 -9.69 -11.71
N ARG A 135 9.31 -9.52 -10.81
CA ARG A 135 9.15 -9.73 -9.35
C ARG A 135 8.08 -8.83 -8.73
N LEU A 136 7.88 -7.63 -9.29
CA LEU A 136 6.94 -6.64 -8.78
C LEU A 136 5.82 -6.38 -9.79
N HIS A 137 4.58 -6.51 -9.35
CA HIS A 137 3.39 -6.49 -10.21
C HIS A 137 3.03 -5.12 -10.82
N LEU A 138 3.58 -4.03 -10.29
CA LEU A 138 3.32 -2.63 -10.70
C LEU A 138 4.63 -1.83 -10.68
N GLY A 139 5.79 -2.51 -10.76
CA GLY A 139 7.08 -1.86 -10.57
C GLY A 139 7.24 -1.20 -9.19
N LEU A 140 8.34 -0.46 -9.05
CA LEU A 140 8.58 0.37 -7.87
C LEU A 140 8.01 1.77 -8.07
N HIS A 141 7.51 2.36 -7.00
CA HIS A 141 7.02 3.74 -6.98
C HIS A 141 7.11 4.37 -5.58
N VAL A 142 6.93 5.68 -5.55
CA VAL A 142 6.55 6.41 -4.33
C VAL A 142 5.09 6.84 -4.42
N ASP A 143 4.41 6.91 -3.28
CA ASP A 143 2.96 7.15 -3.27
C ASP A 143 2.55 8.59 -3.56
N THR A 144 3.49 9.51 -3.81
CA THR A 144 3.19 10.84 -4.36
C THR A 144 2.89 10.83 -5.85
N ASN A 145 2.93 9.65 -6.49
CA ASN A 145 2.60 9.45 -7.90
C ASN A 145 1.17 9.89 -8.28
N GLY A 146 0.89 9.95 -9.59
CA GLY A 146 -0.43 10.32 -10.09
C GLY A 146 -0.85 11.76 -9.77
N ASN A 147 0.14 12.65 -9.64
CA ASN A 147 -0.04 14.05 -9.25
C ASN A 147 -0.72 14.21 -7.88
N ARG A 148 -0.24 13.44 -6.89
CA ARG A 148 -0.71 13.49 -5.49
C ARG A 148 0.40 14.02 -4.56
N PRO A 149 0.84 15.28 -4.76
CA PRO A 149 2.00 15.83 -4.05
C PRO A 149 1.74 16.09 -2.57
N PHE A 150 0.54 15.88 -2.03
CA PHE A 150 0.27 16.10 -0.62
C PHE A 150 0.16 14.81 0.19
N ARG A 151 0.33 13.63 -0.44
CA ARG A 151 0.44 12.39 0.31
C ARG A 151 1.71 12.40 1.16
N PHE A 152 1.55 12.10 2.44
CA PHE A 152 2.65 12.05 3.40
C PHE A 152 2.77 10.69 4.07
N CYS A 153 1.68 9.93 4.17
CA CYS A 153 1.62 8.63 4.81
C CYS A 153 0.65 7.70 4.06
N THR A 154 1.01 6.42 3.95
CA THR A 154 0.20 5.38 3.33
C THR A 154 -0.07 4.27 4.34
N ALA A 155 -1.33 3.86 4.44
CA ALA A 155 -1.77 2.70 5.19
C ALA A 155 -2.18 1.59 4.20
N ILE A 156 -1.51 0.45 4.27
CA ILE A 156 -1.87 -0.78 3.54
C ILE A 156 -2.32 -1.81 4.56
N ILE A 157 -3.63 -2.09 4.59
CA ILE A 157 -4.22 -3.11 5.45
C ILE A 157 -4.35 -4.39 4.64
N TYR A 158 -3.86 -5.51 5.16
CA TYR A 158 -3.99 -6.82 4.52
C TYR A 158 -5.28 -7.50 4.98
N LEU A 159 -6.17 -7.80 4.02
CA LEU A 159 -7.49 -8.38 4.30
C LEU A 159 -7.50 -9.91 4.15
N THR A 160 -6.43 -10.48 3.60
CA THR A 160 -6.20 -11.91 3.44
C THR A 160 -4.76 -12.25 3.79
N ASP A 161 -4.54 -13.49 4.22
CA ASP A 161 -3.21 -14.07 4.32
C ASP A 161 -2.69 -14.45 2.94
N VAL A 162 -1.38 -14.33 2.75
CA VAL A 162 -0.67 -14.84 1.57
C VAL A 162 0.56 -15.60 2.07
N THR A 163 0.65 -16.86 1.70
CA THR A 163 1.70 -17.77 2.18
C THR A 163 2.97 -17.70 1.33
N ASP A 164 2.84 -17.37 0.03
CA ASP A 164 3.97 -17.22 -0.88
C ASP A 164 3.87 -15.97 -1.76
N GLY A 165 4.87 -15.10 -1.64
CA GLY A 165 4.95 -13.81 -2.32
C GLY A 165 4.00 -12.75 -1.74
N GLY A 166 3.66 -11.78 -2.58
CA GLY A 166 2.72 -10.72 -2.24
C GLY A 166 3.22 -9.70 -1.20
N GLU A 167 4.48 -9.73 -0.76
CA GLU A 167 5.03 -8.77 0.19
C GLU A 167 4.96 -7.33 -0.33
N THR A 168 4.82 -6.37 0.58
CA THR A 168 5.18 -4.97 0.26
C THR A 168 6.68 -4.81 0.53
N VAL A 169 7.45 -4.52 -0.51
CA VAL A 169 8.92 -4.52 -0.50
C VAL A 169 9.44 -3.10 -0.65
N PHE A 170 10.35 -2.69 0.23
CA PHE A 170 11.10 -1.44 0.15
C PHE A 170 12.58 -1.78 -0.12
N PRO A 171 13.13 -1.43 -1.29
CA PRO A 171 14.46 -1.88 -1.69
C PRO A 171 15.60 -1.08 -1.06
N ILE A 172 15.31 0.06 -0.42
CA ILE A 172 16.34 1.04 -0.03
C ILE A 172 16.45 1.07 1.49
N LYS A 173 17.67 0.85 1.99
CA LYS A 173 18.05 1.13 3.39
C LYS A 173 18.73 2.48 3.51
N SER A 174 18.61 3.10 4.68
CA SER A 174 19.38 4.30 5.06
C SER A 174 20.90 4.11 5.01
N THR A 175 21.37 2.86 5.09
CA THR A 175 22.79 2.50 5.02
C THR A 175 23.33 2.24 3.62
N SER A 176 22.56 2.53 2.56
CA SER A 176 22.95 2.25 1.16
C SER A 176 23.04 3.55 0.34
N PRO A 177 24.13 4.33 0.45
CA PRO A 177 24.27 5.64 -0.18
C PRO A 177 23.99 5.64 -1.69
N GLU A 178 24.44 4.61 -2.41
CA GLU A 178 24.28 4.51 -3.86
C GLU A 178 22.81 4.36 -4.25
N LEU A 179 22.03 3.56 -3.51
CA LEU A 179 20.59 3.39 -3.74
C LEU A 179 19.81 4.66 -3.39
N ILE A 180 20.20 5.33 -2.30
CA ILE A 180 19.58 6.61 -1.90
C ILE A 180 19.82 7.68 -2.98
N MET A 181 21.07 7.83 -3.44
CA MET A 181 21.41 8.78 -4.49
C MET A 181 20.69 8.45 -5.80
N GLY A 182 20.59 7.17 -6.16
CA GLY A 182 19.82 6.71 -7.32
C GLY A 182 18.34 7.08 -7.21
N ALA A 183 17.69 6.76 -6.10
CA ALA A 183 16.29 7.09 -5.85
C ALA A 183 16.03 8.61 -5.88
N GLN A 184 16.93 9.41 -5.30
CA GLN A 184 16.87 10.87 -5.38
C GLN A 184 17.02 11.37 -6.82
N MET A 185 17.90 10.76 -7.62
CA MET A 185 18.08 11.10 -9.02
C MET A 185 16.81 10.84 -9.83
N LEU A 186 16.13 9.70 -9.62
CA LEU A 186 14.85 9.42 -10.26
C LEU A 186 13.80 10.49 -9.93
N LEU A 187 13.62 10.79 -8.64
CA LEU A 187 12.66 11.80 -8.18
C LEU A 187 12.96 13.19 -8.74
N LYS A 188 14.25 13.60 -8.79
CA LYS A 188 14.68 14.88 -9.37
C LYS A 188 14.39 14.99 -10.87
N ASN A 189 14.30 13.87 -11.58
CA ASN A 189 13.93 13.80 -12.99
C ASN A 189 12.41 13.61 -13.19
N GLY A 190 11.59 13.75 -12.14
CA GLY A 190 10.12 13.60 -12.23
C GLY A 190 9.64 12.15 -12.36
N ILE A 191 10.52 11.19 -12.05
CA ILE A 191 10.24 9.76 -12.07
C ILE A 191 9.88 9.34 -10.64
N ASP A 192 8.59 9.15 -10.40
CA ASP A 192 7.99 8.69 -9.14
C ASP A 192 7.43 7.26 -9.25
N HIS A 193 7.60 6.64 -10.42
CA HIS A 193 7.15 5.30 -10.76
C HIS A 193 8.05 4.76 -11.89
N LEU A 194 8.55 3.53 -11.76
CA LEU A 194 9.51 2.98 -12.72
C LEU A 194 8.91 2.67 -14.10
N ASP A 195 7.59 2.49 -14.22
CA ASP A 195 6.91 2.47 -15.53
C ASP A 195 7.15 3.71 -16.41
N LYS A 196 7.65 4.82 -15.84
CA LYS A 196 8.07 6.00 -16.63
C LYS A 196 9.45 5.83 -17.27
N VAL A 197 10.18 4.76 -16.95
CA VAL A 197 11.51 4.44 -17.48
C VAL A 197 11.35 3.46 -18.63
N ASP A 198 11.88 3.83 -19.79
CA ASP A 198 11.82 3.07 -21.03
C ASP A 198 13.19 3.00 -21.72
N GLU A 199 13.24 2.39 -22.90
CA GLU A 199 14.48 2.25 -23.68
C GLU A 199 15.07 3.59 -24.14
N GLN A 200 14.24 4.64 -24.24
CA GLN A 200 14.63 5.99 -24.67
C GLN A 200 15.16 6.84 -23.50
N SER A 201 14.91 6.40 -22.27
CA SER A 201 15.39 7.07 -21.07
C SER A 201 16.93 7.10 -21.04
N PRO A 202 17.56 8.15 -20.48
CA PRO A 202 19.01 8.23 -20.37
C PRO A 202 19.62 6.99 -19.70
N GLU A 203 20.80 6.56 -20.16
CA GLU A 203 21.46 5.34 -19.66
C GLU A 203 21.58 5.33 -18.12
N GLY A 204 21.99 6.45 -17.52
CA GLY A 204 22.09 6.56 -16.06
C GLY A 204 20.75 6.38 -15.32
N ILE A 205 19.63 6.81 -15.92
CA ILE A 205 18.29 6.59 -15.35
C ILE A 205 17.92 5.11 -15.41
N ARG A 206 18.19 4.46 -16.55
CA ARG A 206 17.92 3.02 -16.74
C ARG A 206 18.75 2.17 -15.80
N VAL A 207 20.04 2.47 -15.64
CA VAL A 207 20.94 1.77 -14.71
C VAL A 207 20.43 1.90 -13.28
N VAL A 208 20.03 3.10 -12.85
CA VAL A 208 19.51 3.29 -11.49
C VAL A 208 18.18 2.59 -11.27
N ALA A 209 17.27 2.59 -12.25
CA ALA A 209 16.02 1.83 -12.17
C ALA A 209 16.29 0.32 -11.97
N ASP A 210 17.21 -0.25 -12.75
CA ASP A 210 17.63 -1.65 -12.65
C ASP A 210 18.30 -1.98 -11.30
N MET A 211 19.13 -1.06 -10.79
CA MET A 211 19.72 -1.18 -9.44
C MET A 211 18.66 -1.26 -8.35
N LEU A 212 17.63 -0.38 -8.40
CA LEU A 212 16.53 -0.38 -7.44
C LEU A 212 15.69 -1.66 -7.54
N GLU A 213 15.36 -2.12 -8.76
CA GLU A 213 14.64 -3.37 -8.95
C GLU A 213 15.44 -4.58 -8.44
N THR A 214 16.73 -4.64 -8.73
CA THR A 214 17.63 -5.70 -8.24
C THR A 214 17.67 -5.72 -6.71
N ALA A 215 17.74 -4.54 -6.07
CA ALA A 215 17.78 -4.42 -4.62
C ALA A 215 16.53 -4.99 -3.92
N THR A 216 15.39 -5.12 -4.61
CA THR A 216 14.18 -5.76 -4.06
C THR A 216 14.37 -7.24 -3.71
N SER A 217 15.37 -7.89 -4.30
CA SER A 217 15.74 -9.28 -4.04
C SER A 217 16.83 -9.43 -2.99
N SER A 218 17.37 -8.32 -2.48
CA SER A 218 18.37 -8.36 -1.41
C SER A 218 17.76 -8.95 -0.13
N PRO A 219 18.47 -9.82 0.60
CA PRO A 219 18.08 -10.24 1.95
C PRO A 219 17.87 -9.07 2.92
N ASP A 220 18.47 -7.93 2.59
CA ASP A 220 18.37 -6.70 3.33
C ASP A 220 17.08 -5.91 3.03
N ALA A 221 16.39 -6.13 1.90
CA ALA A 221 15.18 -5.37 1.59
C ALA A 221 14.14 -5.49 2.72
N LEU A 222 13.52 -4.36 3.09
CA LEU A 222 12.45 -4.37 4.08
C LEU A 222 11.19 -4.93 3.43
N CYS A 223 10.64 -5.99 4.02
CA CYS A 223 9.46 -6.67 3.50
C CYS A 223 8.39 -6.75 4.58
N VAL A 224 7.16 -6.37 4.22
CA VAL A 224 5.97 -6.64 5.03
C VAL A 224 5.14 -7.72 4.35
N ARG A 225 5.01 -8.86 5.02
CA ARG A 225 4.23 -10.00 4.52
C ARG A 225 2.73 -9.76 4.73
N PRO A 226 1.86 -10.15 3.77
CA PRO A 226 0.42 -10.09 3.97
C PRO A 226 -0.02 -11.07 5.04
N LYS A 227 -0.46 -10.54 6.18
CA LYS A 227 -1.12 -11.27 7.25
C LYS A 227 -2.46 -10.60 7.53
N LYS A 228 -3.56 -11.34 7.45
CA LYS A 228 -4.93 -10.81 7.61
C LYS A 228 -5.06 -10.03 8.93
N GLY A 229 -5.68 -8.85 8.88
CA GLY A 229 -5.81 -7.94 10.03
C GLY A 229 -4.63 -6.98 10.21
N SER A 230 -3.48 -7.38 9.67
CA SER A 230 -2.34 -6.60 9.21
C SER A 230 -2.49 -5.14 8.83
N LEU A 231 -1.79 -4.18 9.42
CA LEU A 231 -1.55 -2.86 8.82
C LEU A 231 -0.05 -2.58 8.65
N ALA A 232 0.37 -2.20 7.44
CA ALA A 232 1.63 -1.51 7.18
C ALA A 232 1.37 0.00 7.04
N LEU A 233 1.96 0.81 7.91
CA LEU A 233 1.89 2.27 7.87
C LEU A 233 3.27 2.85 7.58
N PHE A 234 3.42 3.58 6.48
CA PHE A 234 4.71 4.15 6.10
C PHE A 234 4.62 5.57 5.55
N TYR A 235 5.69 6.32 5.72
CA TYR A 235 5.75 7.74 5.36
C TYR A 235 6.42 7.93 4.00
N SER A 236 5.75 8.67 3.12
CA SER A 236 6.28 9.05 1.80
C SER A 236 7.02 10.38 1.80
N ARG A 237 7.07 11.06 2.95
CA ARG A 237 7.75 12.35 3.13
C ARG A 237 8.66 12.36 4.34
N GLY A 238 9.78 13.07 4.21
CA GLY A 238 10.73 13.31 5.29
C GLY A 238 10.31 14.46 6.22
N ASP A 239 11.14 14.73 7.23
CA ASP A 239 10.90 15.77 8.23
C ASP A 239 10.84 17.18 7.63
N LYS A 240 11.40 17.42 6.43
CA LYS A 240 11.35 18.72 5.76
C LYS A 240 10.24 18.78 4.70
N GLY A 241 9.39 17.78 4.64
CA GLY A 241 8.28 17.68 3.71
C GLY A 241 8.70 17.40 2.27
N GLU A 242 9.95 17.04 1.99
CA GLU A 242 10.40 16.46 0.73
C GLU A 242 9.83 15.04 0.55
N ILE A 243 9.82 14.54 -0.69
CA ILE A 243 9.53 13.12 -0.94
C ILE A 243 10.69 12.29 -0.35
N ASP A 244 10.35 11.31 0.49
CA ASP A 244 11.35 10.42 1.09
C ASP A 244 11.87 9.43 0.04
N PRO A 245 13.14 9.51 -0.39
CA PRO A 245 13.68 8.60 -1.39
C PRO A 245 13.82 7.17 -0.87
N LEU A 246 13.66 6.90 0.42
CA LEU A 246 13.67 5.54 0.95
C LEU A 246 12.27 4.92 0.94
N SER A 247 11.22 5.69 0.67
CA SER A 247 9.83 5.19 0.58
C SER A 247 9.47 4.57 -0.77
N TRP A 248 10.44 4.38 -1.68
CA TRP A 248 10.20 3.59 -2.88
C TRP A 248 9.80 2.18 -2.47
N HIS A 249 8.71 1.70 -3.04
CA HIS A 249 8.21 0.37 -2.71
C HIS A 249 7.45 -0.23 -3.88
N GLY A 250 7.22 -1.52 -3.80
CA GLY A 250 6.41 -2.27 -4.74
C GLY A 250 5.79 -3.46 -4.05
N GLY A 251 4.78 -4.06 -4.67
CA GLY A 251 4.24 -5.32 -4.18
C GLY A 251 4.79 -6.49 -4.98
N ALA A 252 5.30 -7.49 -4.28
CA ALA A 252 5.78 -8.72 -4.88
C ALA A 252 4.63 -9.45 -5.60
N THR A 253 5.02 -10.27 -6.58
CA THR A 253 4.12 -11.20 -7.26
C THR A 253 3.51 -12.15 -6.24
N VAL A 254 2.23 -12.45 -6.41
CA VAL A 254 1.52 -13.46 -5.59
C VAL A 254 1.57 -14.77 -6.35
N HIS A 255 1.98 -15.84 -5.68
CA HIS A 255 2.11 -17.16 -6.29
C HIS A 255 0.89 -18.05 -5.99
N LEU A 256 0.77 -19.16 -6.71
CA LEU A 256 -0.19 -20.21 -6.36
C LEU A 256 0.30 -20.93 -5.10
N ASN A 257 -0.61 -21.34 -4.23
CA ASN A 257 -0.21 -22.11 -3.05
C ASN A 257 0.23 -23.54 -3.43
N GLY A 258 0.72 -24.31 -2.45
CA GLY A 258 1.21 -25.68 -2.64
C GLY A 258 0.17 -26.68 -3.19
N GLU A 259 -1.12 -26.33 -3.22
CA GLU A 259 -2.20 -27.12 -3.83
C GLU A 259 -2.57 -26.63 -5.25
N GLY A 260 -1.86 -25.64 -5.79
CA GLY A 260 -2.16 -25.03 -7.07
C GLY A 260 -3.38 -24.09 -7.06
N LYS A 261 -3.91 -23.74 -5.88
CA LYS A 261 -5.03 -22.82 -5.73
C LYS A 261 -4.54 -21.37 -5.68
N PRO A 262 -5.29 -20.41 -6.25
CA PRO A 262 -4.92 -19.01 -6.23
C PRO A 262 -5.06 -18.41 -4.82
N GLU A 263 -3.97 -17.91 -4.25
CA GLU A 263 -4.06 -17.00 -3.12
C GLU A 263 -4.33 -15.59 -3.65
N MET A 264 -5.49 -15.04 -3.28
CA MET A 264 -5.90 -13.72 -3.71
C MET A 264 -5.48 -12.72 -2.64
N LYS A 265 -4.52 -11.85 -2.96
CA LYS A 265 -4.11 -10.78 -2.06
C LYS A 265 -5.14 -9.66 -2.11
N TRP A 266 -5.91 -9.54 -1.04
CA TRP A 266 -6.77 -8.39 -0.79
C TRP A 266 -6.07 -7.40 0.13
N THR A 267 -6.12 -6.13 -0.25
CA THR A 267 -5.66 -5.03 0.60
C THR A 267 -6.69 -3.91 0.65
N LEU A 268 -6.80 -3.22 1.77
CA LEU A 268 -7.48 -1.93 1.86
C LEU A 268 -6.41 -0.86 2.01
N GLN A 269 -6.41 0.14 1.12
CA GLN A 269 -5.43 1.20 1.14
C GLN A 269 -6.07 2.54 1.52
N LYS A 270 -5.38 3.30 2.35
CA LYS A 270 -5.65 4.72 2.60
C LYS A 270 -4.39 5.52 2.33
N PHE A 271 -4.52 6.55 1.51
CA PHE A 271 -3.47 7.53 1.29
C PHE A 271 -3.81 8.78 2.09
N LYS A 272 -3.06 9.02 3.17
CA LYS A 272 -3.23 10.19 4.03
C LYS A 272 -2.54 11.37 3.36
N GLU A 273 -3.26 12.48 3.26
CA GLU A 273 -2.74 13.71 2.68
C GLU A 273 -2.55 14.78 3.75
N ILE A 274 -1.65 15.72 3.51
CA ILE A 274 -1.46 16.88 4.36
C ILE A 274 -2.80 17.66 4.38
N PRO A 275 -3.29 18.15 5.53
CA PRO A 275 -4.52 18.93 5.62
C PRO A 275 -4.50 20.14 4.68
N LEU A 276 -5.65 20.50 4.10
CA LEU A 276 -5.74 21.60 3.12
C LEU A 276 -5.16 22.92 3.64
N THR A 277 -5.34 23.22 4.92
CA THR A 277 -4.80 24.41 5.60
C THR A 277 -3.27 24.45 5.64
N ALA A 278 -2.61 23.29 5.54
CA ALA A 278 -1.16 23.14 5.57
C ALA A 278 -0.54 22.89 4.18
N ARG A 279 -1.34 22.88 3.10
CA ARG A 279 -0.85 22.71 1.70
C ARG A 279 -0.27 23.99 1.09
N VAL A 280 -0.15 25.07 1.87
CA VAL A 280 0.47 26.31 1.42
C VAL A 280 1.98 26.06 1.24
N ALA A 281 2.48 26.28 0.03
CA ALA A 281 3.88 26.04 -0.31
C ALA A 281 4.84 26.85 0.57
N GLY A 282 6.03 26.30 0.80
CA GLY A 282 7.06 26.92 1.63
C GLY A 282 7.05 26.40 3.07
N ASP A 283 7.21 27.30 4.03
CA ASP A 283 7.49 26.93 5.43
C ASP A 283 6.31 26.24 6.12
N THR A 284 5.06 26.52 5.75
CA THR A 284 3.87 25.91 6.37
C THR A 284 3.80 24.40 6.16
N LEU A 285 4.00 23.93 4.92
CA LEU A 285 4.00 22.50 4.61
C LEU A 285 5.15 21.78 5.33
N ARG A 286 6.34 22.39 5.29
CA ARG A 286 7.54 21.86 5.92
C ARG A 286 7.34 21.73 7.43
N GLN A 287 6.84 22.78 8.07
CA GLN A 287 6.57 22.80 9.51
C GLN A 287 5.55 21.73 9.89
N TRP A 288 4.47 21.60 9.12
CA TRP A 288 3.46 20.57 9.39
C TRP A 288 4.04 19.15 9.30
N CYS A 289 4.83 18.84 8.26
CA CYS A 289 5.46 17.52 8.12
C CYS A 289 6.43 17.22 9.28
N HIS A 290 7.19 18.23 9.70
CA HIS A 290 8.08 18.14 10.86
C HIS A 290 7.30 17.81 12.13
N ASP A 291 6.31 18.64 12.48
CA ASP A 291 5.52 18.52 13.71
C ASP A 291 4.76 17.18 13.75
N ASN A 292 4.14 16.77 12.64
CA ASN A 292 3.47 15.48 12.55
C ASN A 292 4.42 14.29 12.77
N ARG A 293 5.62 14.33 12.17
CA ARG A 293 6.61 13.26 12.37
C ARG A 293 7.16 13.23 13.79
N ASP A 294 7.39 14.38 14.40
CA ASP A 294 7.87 14.46 15.78
C ASP A 294 6.84 13.90 16.76
N GLU A 295 5.56 14.25 16.60
CA GLU A 295 4.46 13.67 17.40
C GLU A 295 4.40 12.15 17.27
N VAL A 296 4.52 11.62 16.04
CA VAL A 296 4.51 10.19 15.77
C VAL A 296 5.74 9.51 16.38
N LYS A 297 6.93 10.09 16.22
CA LYS A 297 8.17 9.57 16.84
C LYS A 297 8.04 9.52 18.35
N GLU A 298 7.49 10.57 18.98
CA GLU A 298 7.24 10.60 20.42
C GLU A 298 6.22 9.53 20.85
N ALA A 299 5.10 9.43 20.13
CA ALA A 299 4.03 8.48 20.44
C ALA A 299 4.49 7.01 20.41
N TYR A 300 5.42 6.67 19.51
CA TYR A 300 5.97 5.33 19.37
C TYR A 300 7.37 5.16 19.98
N MET A 301 7.81 6.11 20.82
CA MET A 301 9.10 6.07 21.53
C MET A 301 10.30 5.84 20.62
N LEU A 302 10.28 6.43 19.42
CA LEU A 302 11.36 6.37 18.46
C LEU A 302 12.49 7.29 18.92
N SER A 303 13.71 6.76 19.05
CA SER A 303 14.88 7.60 19.32
C SER A 303 15.17 8.46 18.10
N TYR A 304 15.36 9.78 18.29
CA TYR A 304 16.05 10.61 17.32
C TYR A 304 17.47 10.06 17.14
N ALA A 305 17.80 9.66 15.91
CA ALA A 305 19.18 9.36 15.53
C ALA A 305 19.98 10.67 15.36
#